data_AF-A0A6I9P717-F1
#
_entry.id   AF-A0A6I9P717-F1
#
_cell.length_a   1.000
_cell.length_b   1.000
_cell.length_c   1.000
_cell.angle_alpha   90.00
_cell.angle_beta   90.00
_cell.angle_gamma   90.00
#
_symmetry.space_group_name_H-M   'P 1'
#
loop_
_entity.id
_entity.type
_entity.pdbx_description
1 polymer ?
#
loop_
_entity_poly.entity_id
_entity_poly.type
_entity_poly.pdbx_seq_one_letter_code
_entity_poly.pdbx_strand_id
1 'polypeptide(L)'
;MLQYRAKGLQEHDDKERVYYNNAVEDLGNFYDPRFLLPLFSTILQPECVIDCLKFVSSHALGLTVMALSSYDTKVRAAAYHVLSCFYHHLEGARFREKRQLLYLMDTVRNGVRQQNQRLPFVLTTYIAKVAQQMLKPEDHMYVVLNRFLLSHQSLDFRRVPEFFKLFYGFDLEHKMEREWILSVLEEGISDGHSYELCEQQGIFQTLLAFSSSPLCDEHSQAQIIRVLCQAARVTRAAYNLTKSSGLLTWIIQLVEKKNLDQQLLGAIIDLLHVLWFTNLGQKEKQVDEAKTSSSTEEKPKSSVKCLPLPLITEFLSVALTISRHLR
;
A
#
# COMPACT_ATOMS: atom_id res chain seq x y z
N MET A 1 -39.49 9.98 -13.85
CA MET A 1 -38.17 10.63 -14.10
C MET A 1 -37.05 9.75 -13.55
N LEU A 2 -36.75 8.65 -14.23
CA LEU A 2 -35.71 7.69 -13.84
C LEU A 2 -34.96 7.29 -15.11
N GLN A 3 -33.84 7.96 -15.40
CA GLN A 3 -32.92 7.51 -16.46
C GLN A 3 -31.53 8.18 -16.41
N TYR A 4 -30.96 8.45 -15.23
CA TYR A 4 -29.63 9.07 -15.12
C TYR A 4 -28.59 8.37 -14.24
N ARG A 5 -28.80 7.10 -13.82
CA ARG A 5 -27.90 6.46 -12.82
C ARG A 5 -27.15 5.19 -13.24
N ALA A 6 -27.13 4.82 -14.52
CA ALA A 6 -26.36 3.66 -14.98
C ALA A 6 -24.97 4.01 -15.56
N LYS A 7 -24.78 5.21 -16.12
CA LYS A 7 -23.53 5.59 -16.81
C LYS A 7 -22.34 5.83 -15.87
N GLY A 8 -22.57 6.29 -14.64
CA GLY A 8 -21.50 6.63 -13.70
C GLY A 8 -20.82 5.44 -13.02
N LEU A 9 -21.46 4.26 -12.98
CA LEU A 9 -20.87 3.04 -12.41
C LEU A 9 -19.86 2.39 -13.35
N GLN A 10 -20.10 2.47 -14.66
CA GLN A 10 -19.28 1.80 -15.66
C GLN A 10 -17.95 2.53 -15.93
N GLU A 11 -17.97 3.87 -15.97
CA GLU A 11 -16.74 4.68 -16.11
C GLU A 11 -15.81 4.60 -14.88
N HIS A 12 -16.35 4.35 -13.69
CA HIS A 12 -15.56 4.13 -12.47
C HIS A 12 -14.91 2.74 -12.47
N ASP A 13 -15.66 1.72 -12.89
CA ASP A 13 -15.18 0.32 -13.00
C ASP A 13 -14.05 0.21 -14.05
N ASP A 14 -14.17 0.93 -15.17
CA ASP A 14 -13.14 0.96 -16.23
C ASP A 14 -11.85 1.67 -15.78
N LYS A 15 -11.93 2.73 -14.95
CA LYS A 15 -10.74 3.36 -14.35
C LYS A 15 -10.08 2.48 -13.28
N GLU A 16 -10.85 1.75 -12.48
CA GLU A 16 -10.32 0.84 -11.46
C GLU A 16 -9.50 -0.31 -12.07
N ARG A 17 -9.91 -0.84 -13.24
CA ARG A 17 -9.16 -1.90 -13.94
C ARG A 17 -7.75 -1.50 -14.39
N VAL A 18 -7.50 -0.21 -14.63
CA VAL A 18 -6.18 0.30 -15.07
C VAL A 18 -5.10 0.09 -14.01
N TYR A 19 -5.49 -0.04 -12.74
CA TYR A 19 -4.55 -0.13 -11.60
C TYR A 19 -4.31 -1.57 -11.12
N TYR A 20 -4.98 -2.57 -11.72
CA TYR A 20 -4.83 -3.97 -11.34
C TYR A 20 -3.46 -4.51 -11.79
N ASN A 21 -2.60 -4.82 -10.82
CA ASN A 21 -1.34 -5.54 -11.06
C ASN A 21 -1.56 -7.04 -10.86
N ASN A 22 -1.14 -7.86 -11.82
CA ASN A 22 -1.19 -9.32 -11.75
C ASN A 22 -0.03 -9.94 -10.94
N ALA A 23 0.79 -9.13 -10.26
CA ALA A 23 1.98 -9.62 -9.56
C ALA A 23 1.65 -10.12 -8.15
N VAL A 24 0.99 -11.28 -8.05
CA VAL A 24 0.87 -12.04 -6.79
C VAL A 24 1.13 -13.52 -7.07
N GLU A 25 2.38 -13.95 -6.86
CA GLU A 25 2.82 -15.33 -7.13
C GLU A 25 2.63 -16.31 -5.96
N ASP A 26 2.14 -15.88 -4.79
CA ASP A 26 1.97 -16.80 -3.65
C ASP A 26 0.64 -16.58 -2.89
N LEU A 27 -0.47 -17.05 -3.48
CA LEU A 27 -1.80 -17.01 -2.86
C LEU A 27 -1.99 -18.06 -1.74
N GLY A 28 -1.05 -19.00 -1.56
CA GLY A 28 -1.21 -20.16 -0.68
C GLY A 28 -1.21 -19.82 0.82
N ASN A 29 -0.62 -18.69 1.20
CA ASN A 29 -0.44 -18.28 2.59
C ASN A 29 -1.40 -17.18 3.06
N PHE A 30 -2.37 -16.78 2.24
CA PHE A 30 -3.31 -15.69 2.55
C PHE A 30 -4.75 -16.19 2.72
N TYR A 31 -5.46 -15.60 3.69
CA TYR A 31 -6.88 -15.84 3.85
C TYR A 31 -7.68 -15.12 2.76
N ASP A 32 -8.63 -15.83 2.13
CA ASP A 32 -9.57 -15.22 1.19
C ASP A 32 -10.60 -14.37 1.95
N PRO A 33 -10.69 -13.04 1.72
CA PRO A 33 -11.68 -12.19 2.38
C PRO A 33 -13.12 -12.63 2.08
N ARG A 34 -13.37 -13.31 0.95
CA ARG A 34 -14.70 -13.85 0.62
C ARG A 34 -15.15 -14.95 1.58
N PHE A 35 -14.23 -15.58 2.30
CA PHE A 35 -14.55 -16.53 3.35
C PHE A 35 -14.72 -15.85 4.72
N LEU A 36 -13.81 -14.93 5.07
CA LEU A 36 -13.80 -14.29 6.38
C LEU A 36 -14.88 -13.22 6.56
N LEU A 37 -15.21 -12.44 5.52
CA LEU A 37 -16.22 -11.39 5.64
C LEU A 37 -17.63 -11.94 5.94
N PRO A 38 -18.12 -13.01 5.28
CA PRO A 38 -19.38 -13.66 5.68
C PRO A 38 -19.35 -14.23 7.11
N LEU A 39 -18.22 -14.81 7.53
CA LEU A 39 -18.05 -15.26 8.91
C LEU A 39 -18.17 -14.10 9.90
N PHE A 40 -17.48 -12.98 9.63
CA PHE A 40 -17.55 -11.77 10.45
C PHE A 40 -18.95 -11.18 10.50
N SER A 41 -19.66 -11.14 9.36
CA SER A 41 -21.06 -10.72 9.30
C SER A 41 -21.97 -11.59 10.18
N THR A 42 -21.73 -12.91 10.19
CA THR A 42 -22.50 -13.86 11.01
C THR A 42 -22.24 -13.67 12.51
N ILE A 43 -20.99 -13.54 12.95
CA ILE A 43 -20.66 -13.34 14.38
C ILE A 43 -21.00 -11.94 14.90
N LEU A 44 -21.18 -10.97 14.00
CA LEU A 44 -21.57 -9.59 14.31
C LEU A 44 -23.07 -9.35 14.13
N GLN A 45 -23.88 -10.41 14.04
CA GLN A 45 -25.34 -10.26 14.07
C GLN A 45 -25.79 -9.55 15.37
N PRO A 46 -26.88 -8.75 15.34
CA PRO A 46 -27.34 -7.98 16.50
C PRO A 46 -27.60 -8.83 17.76
N GLU A 47 -27.97 -10.09 17.57
CA GLU A 47 -28.30 -11.03 18.64
C GLU A 47 -27.06 -11.65 19.30
N CYS A 48 -25.88 -11.54 18.68
CA CYS A 48 -24.65 -12.13 19.18
C CYS A 48 -23.96 -11.21 20.20
N VAL A 49 -23.36 -11.81 21.24
CA VAL A 49 -22.47 -11.10 22.15
C VAL A 49 -21.04 -11.30 21.68
N ILE A 50 -20.38 -10.22 21.26
CA ILE A 50 -19.00 -10.27 20.78
C ILE A 50 -18.05 -9.49 21.69
N ASP A 51 -16.87 -10.07 21.90
CA ASP A 51 -15.75 -9.35 22.47
C ASP A 51 -15.12 -8.44 21.40
N CYS A 52 -15.51 -7.16 21.43
CA CYS A 52 -15.01 -6.16 20.50
C CYS A 52 -13.50 -5.96 20.61
N LEU A 53 -12.93 -6.06 21.83
CA LEU A 53 -11.49 -5.93 22.03
C LEU A 53 -10.76 -7.07 21.31
N LYS A 54 -11.26 -8.30 21.44
CA LYS A 54 -10.71 -9.46 20.74
C LYS A 54 -10.87 -9.38 19.22
N PHE A 55 -11.99 -8.85 18.73
CA PHE A 55 -12.19 -8.64 17.30
C PHE A 55 -11.15 -7.67 16.72
N VAL A 56 -10.77 -6.63 17.46
CA VAL A 56 -9.69 -5.73 17.04
C VAL A 56 -8.33 -6.39 17.22
N SER A 57 -7.99 -6.92 18.40
CA SER A 57 -6.65 -7.47 18.69
C SER A 57 -6.29 -8.71 17.86
N SER A 58 -7.27 -9.44 17.32
CA SER A 58 -7.07 -10.54 16.37
C SER A 58 -6.93 -10.09 14.90
N HIS A 59 -6.84 -8.79 14.64
CA HIS A 59 -6.80 -8.18 13.31
C HIS A 59 -8.05 -8.42 12.44
N ALA A 60 -9.18 -8.91 12.99
CA ALA A 60 -10.41 -9.08 12.20
C ALA A 60 -10.95 -7.72 11.70
N LEU A 61 -10.89 -6.68 12.53
CA LEU A 61 -11.19 -5.31 12.09
C LEU A 61 -10.22 -4.83 11.00
N GLY A 62 -8.92 -5.09 11.16
CA GLY A 62 -7.90 -4.72 10.18
C GLY A 62 -8.15 -5.38 8.83
N LEU A 63 -8.43 -6.68 8.79
CA LEU A 63 -8.75 -7.41 7.57
C LEU A 63 -10.01 -6.86 6.90
N THR A 64 -11.04 -6.55 7.69
CA THR A 64 -12.27 -5.95 7.18
C THR A 64 -11.99 -4.59 6.52
N VAL A 65 -11.17 -3.76 7.16
CA VAL A 65 -10.75 -2.46 6.60
C VAL A 65 -9.94 -2.64 5.32
N MET A 66 -8.98 -3.57 5.28
CA MET A 66 -8.19 -3.88 4.07
C MET A 66 -9.05 -4.34 2.90
N ALA A 67 -10.14 -5.06 3.15
CA ALA A 67 -11.07 -5.48 2.11
C ALA A 67 -11.80 -4.31 1.40
N LEU A 68 -11.81 -3.10 1.98
CA LEU A 68 -12.30 -1.88 1.30
C LEU A 68 -11.43 -1.48 0.09
N SER A 69 -10.18 -1.95 0.03
CA SER A 69 -9.28 -1.75 -1.12
C SER A 69 -9.45 -2.79 -2.21
N SER A 70 -10.34 -3.79 -2.04
CA SER A 70 -10.61 -4.78 -3.06
C SER A 70 -11.15 -4.13 -4.33
N TYR A 71 -10.70 -4.61 -5.50
CA TYR A 71 -11.27 -4.25 -6.79
C TYR A 71 -12.66 -4.86 -7.01
N ASP A 72 -13.00 -5.94 -6.30
CA ASP A 72 -14.33 -6.53 -6.36
C ASP A 72 -15.32 -5.71 -5.52
N THR A 73 -16.30 -5.12 -6.20
CA THR A 73 -17.39 -4.33 -5.60
C THR A 73 -18.17 -5.09 -4.52
N LYS A 74 -18.33 -6.42 -4.64
CA LYS A 74 -19.05 -7.24 -3.67
C LYS A 74 -18.26 -7.44 -2.39
N VAL A 75 -16.94 -7.65 -2.52
CA VAL A 75 -16.02 -7.75 -1.37
C VAL A 75 -16.02 -6.44 -0.59
N ARG A 76 -15.95 -5.30 -1.29
CA ARG A 76 -16.07 -3.98 -0.65
C ARG A 76 -17.40 -3.81 0.08
N ALA A 77 -18.51 -4.19 -0.55
CA ALA A 77 -19.84 -4.06 0.05
C ALA A 77 -19.99 -4.92 1.30
N ALA A 78 -19.48 -6.16 1.28
CA ALA A 78 -19.44 -7.03 2.44
C ALA A 78 -18.58 -6.44 3.58
N ALA A 79 -17.43 -5.85 3.25
CA ALA A 79 -16.57 -5.17 4.21
C ALA A 79 -17.27 -3.96 4.86
N TYR A 80 -17.92 -3.10 4.07
CA TYR A 80 -18.73 -1.99 4.59
C TYR A 80 -19.87 -2.47 5.50
N HIS A 81 -20.53 -3.57 5.14
CA HIS A 81 -21.55 -4.18 5.99
C HIS A 81 -20.97 -4.65 7.33
N VAL A 82 -19.87 -5.41 7.32
CA VAL A 82 -19.19 -5.88 8.54
C VAL A 82 -18.76 -4.70 9.42
N LEU A 83 -18.21 -3.62 8.84
CA LEU A 83 -17.86 -2.41 9.60
C LEU A 83 -19.08 -1.74 10.23
N SER A 84 -20.22 -1.72 9.53
CA SER A 84 -21.47 -1.21 10.09
C SER A 84 -21.95 -2.05 11.25
N CYS A 85 -21.96 -3.39 11.13
CA CYS A 85 -22.33 -4.29 12.22
C CYS A 85 -21.39 -4.15 13.42
N PHE A 86 -20.08 -4.12 13.19
CA PHE A 86 -19.08 -3.91 14.24
C PHE A 86 -19.26 -2.58 14.98
N TYR A 87 -19.60 -1.50 14.26
CA TYR A 87 -19.85 -0.19 14.87
C TYR A 87 -20.95 -0.25 15.93
N HIS A 88 -22.08 -0.91 15.64
CA HIS A 88 -23.19 -1.03 16.59
C HIS A 88 -22.81 -1.86 17.82
N HIS A 89 -22.05 -2.95 17.64
CA HIS A 89 -21.50 -3.72 18.78
C HIS A 89 -20.55 -2.88 19.63
N LEU A 90 -19.70 -2.09 18.98
CA LEU A 90 -18.75 -1.22 19.64
C LEU A 90 -19.46 -0.12 20.46
N GLU A 91 -20.58 0.42 19.99
CA GLU A 91 -21.42 1.37 20.74
C GLU A 91 -21.94 0.80 22.07
N GLY A 92 -22.22 -0.51 22.13
CA GLY A 92 -22.65 -1.22 23.35
C GLY A 92 -21.49 -1.72 24.23
N ALA A 93 -20.28 -1.83 23.68
CA ALA A 93 -19.15 -2.46 24.34
C ALA A 93 -18.68 -1.70 25.61
N ARG A 94 -17.97 -2.42 26.49
CA ARG A 94 -17.42 -1.89 27.75
C ARG A 94 -15.94 -2.25 27.88
N PHE A 95 -15.09 -1.40 27.31
CA PHE A 95 -13.63 -1.44 27.50
C PHE A 95 -13.06 -0.03 27.33
N ARG A 96 -11.83 0.18 27.79
CA ARG A 96 -11.23 1.50 27.97
C ARG A 96 -11.02 2.24 26.64
N GLU A 97 -10.63 1.51 25.60
CA GLU A 97 -10.22 2.02 24.29
C GLU A 97 -11.39 2.22 23.32
N LYS A 98 -12.62 1.94 23.76
CA LYS A 98 -13.85 2.05 22.95
C LYS A 98 -14.00 3.40 22.27
N ARG A 99 -13.75 4.49 23.00
CA ARG A 99 -13.97 5.85 22.49
C ARG A 99 -13.04 6.17 21.32
N GLN A 100 -11.79 5.74 21.42
CA GLN A 100 -10.78 5.92 20.39
C GLN A 100 -11.14 5.14 19.12
N LEU A 101 -11.60 3.90 19.28
CA LEU A 101 -12.04 3.09 18.14
C LEU A 101 -13.32 3.64 17.50
N LEU A 102 -14.31 4.10 18.27
CA LEU A 102 -15.49 4.77 17.73
C LEU A 102 -15.09 6.01 16.92
N TYR A 103 -14.20 6.83 17.48
CA TYR A 103 -13.72 8.03 16.80
C TYR A 103 -12.98 7.71 15.50
N LEU A 104 -12.13 6.67 15.49
CA LEU A 104 -11.49 6.18 14.26
C LEU A 104 -12.54 5.78 13.22
N MET A 105 -13.56 5.00 13.63
CA MET A 105 -14.62 4.56 12.72
C MET A 105 -15.43 5.73 12.18
N ASP A 106 -15.74 6.74 13.00
CA ASP A 106 -16.42 7.96 12.58
C ASP A 106 -15.57 8.77 11.59
N THR A 107 -14.27 8.92 11.88
CA THR A 107 -13.33 9.65 11.01
C THR A 107 -13.23 8.99 9.62
N VAL A 108 -13.20 7.66 9.58
CA VAL A 108 -13.23 6.88 8.32
C VAL A 108 -14.58 7.02 7.63
N ARG A 109 -15.69 6.83 8.35
CA ARG A 109 -17.05 6.97 7.82
C ARG A 109 -17.27 8.34 7.19
N ASN A 110 -16.84 9.40 7.85
CA ASN A 110 -16.97 10.79 7.38
C ASN A 110 -16.09 11.10 6.16
N GLY A 111 -15.01 10.32 5.95
CA GLY A 111 -14.17 10.40 4.76
C GLY A 111 -14.82 9.80 3.50
N VAL A 112 -15.74 8.83 3.67
CA VAL A 112 -16.43 8.14 2.57
C VAL A 112 -17.43 9.09 1.91
N ARG A 113 -17.23 9.39 0.63
CA ARG A 113 -18.07 10.32 -0.14
C ARG A 113 -19.05 9.60 -1.07
N GLN A 114 -18.79 8.34 -1.38
CA GLN A 114 -19.60 7.54 -2.31
C GLN A 114 -19.93 6.20 -1.69
N GLN A 115 -21.10 5.66 -2.02
CA GLN A 115 -21.47 4.31 -1.59
C GLN A 115 -20.48 3.31 -2.18
N ASN A 116 -20.00 2.40 -1.34
CA ASN A 116 -19.07 1.35 -1.75
C ASN A 116 -17.74 1.89 -2.34
N GLN A 117 -17.32 3.08 -1.90
CA GLN A 117 -16.08 3.71 -2.34
C GLN A 117 -14.89 2.80 -2.06
N ARG A 118 -14.04 2.62 -3.07
CA ARG A 118 -12.76 1.93 -2.88
C ARG A 118 -11.78 2.85 -2.17
N LEU A 119 -11.06 2.33 -1.19
CA LEU A 119 -9.95 3.05 -0.55
C LEU A 119 -8.60 2.58 -1.12
N PRO A 120 -7.62 3.47 -1.34
CA PRO A 120 -6.23 3.08 -1.55
C PRO A 120 -5.70 2.15 -0.46
N PHE A 121 -4.89 1.14 -0.83
CA PHE A 121 -4.31 0.18 0.13
C PHE A 121 -3.50 0.89 1.22
N VAL A 122 -2.78 1.97 0.87
CA VAL A 122 -2.01 2.74 1.86
C VAL A 122 -2.89 3.33 2.98
N LEU A 123 -4.13 3.67 2.67
CA LEU A 123 -5.07 4.21 3.66
C LEU A 123 -5.70 3.12 4.50
N THR A 124 -6.07 1.99 3.90
CA THR A 124 -6.61 0.87 4.70
C THR A 124 -5.53 0.30 5.61
N THR A 125 -4.28 0.22 5.16
CA THR A 125 -3.13 -0.16 5.99
C THR A 125 -2.92 0.83 7.13
N TYR A 126 -2.96 2.14 6.87
CA TYR A 126 -2.91 3.17 7.90
C TYR A 126 -4.03 2.97 8.94
N ILE A 127 -5.28 2.86 8.51
CA ILE A 127 -6.45 2.70 9.39
C ILE A 127 -6.33 1.41 10.22
N ALA A 128 -5.93 0.29 9.60
CA ALA A 128 -5.76 -0.98 10.28
C ALA A 128 -4.67 -0.91 11.37
N LYS A 129 -3.52 -0.28 11.07
CA LYS A 129 -2.45 -0.04 12.06
C LYS A 129 -2.89 0.90 13.17
N VAL A 130 -3.61 1.99 12.85
CA VAL A 130 -4.17 2.89 13.88
C VAL A 130 -5.12 2.13 14.80
N ALA A 131 -5.99 1.27 14.26
CA ALA A 131 -6.91 0.46 15.07
C ALA A 131 -6.17 -0.45 16.06
N GLN A 132 -5.06 -1.07 15.65
CA GLN A 132 -4.19 -1.81 16.57
C GLN A 132 -3.53 -0.91 17.60
N GLN A 133 -3.05 0.26 17.17
CA GLN A 133 -2.36 1.19 18.06
C GLN A 133 -3.28 1.75 19.15
N MET A 134 -4.58 1.91 18.87
CA MET A 134 -5.56 2.36 19.85
C MET A 134 -5.69 1.39 21.04
N LEU A 135 -5.25 0.14 20.91
CA LEU A 135 -5.22 -0.85 21.98
C LEU A 135 -3.98 -0.78 22.88
N LYS A 136 -3.03 0.11 22.60
CA LYS A 136 -1.72 0.20 23.26
C LYS A 136 -1.47 1.61 23.82
N PRO A 137 -2.21 2.04 24.87
CA PRO A 137 -2.08 3.39 25.43
C PRO A 137 -0.69 3.72 26.01
N GLU A 138 0.12 2.71 26.30
CA GLU A 138 1.49 2.81 26.80
C GLU A 138 2.53 3.20 25.72
N ASP A 139 2.19 3.05 24.45
CA ASP A 139 3.09 3.28 23.34
C ASP A 139 3.02 4.76 22.86
N HIS A 140 4.17 5.34 22.53
CA HIS A 140 4.28 6.70 22.00
C HIS A 140 3.33 6.95 20.83
N MET A 141 3.25 6.00 19.89
CA MET A 141 2.42 6.15 18.69
C MET A 141 0.92 6.28 19.01
N TYR A 142 0.46 5.76 20.16
CA TYR A 142 -0.92 5.96 20.59
C TYR A 142 -1.21 7.45 20.81
N VAL A 143 -0.31 8.18 21.46
CA VAL A 143 -0.50 9.61 21.75
C VAL A 143 -0.48 10.44 20.47
N VAL A 144 0.47 10.14 19.57
CA VAL A 144 0.63 10.82 18.28
C VAL A 144 -0.62 10.65 17.42
N LEU A 145 -1.09 9.41 17.25
CA LEU A 145 -2.25 9.10 16.41
C LEU A 145 -3.55 9.61 17.04
N ASN A 146 -3.72 9.53 18.36
CA ASN A 146 -4.89 10.11 19.01
C ASN A 146 -4.95 11.62 18.85
N ARG A 147 -3.81 12.32 18.94
CA ARG A 147 -3.76 13.77 18.69
C ARG A 147 -4.19 14.10 17.26
N PHE A 148 -3.74 13.31 16.29
CA PHE A 148 -4.18 13.44 14.90
C PHE A 148 -5.68 13.20 14.74
N LEU A 149 -6.19 12.10 15.30
CA LEU A 149 -7.61 11.77 15.24
C LEU A 149 -8.43 12.92 15.83
N LEU A 150 -8.17 13.32 17.07
CA LEU A 150 -8.93 14.38 17.74
C LEU A 150 -8.92 15.74 17.03
N SER A 151 -7.93 16.02 16.16
CA SER A 151 -7.89 17.24 15.37
C SER A 151 -8.62 17.16 14.02
N HIS A 152 -9.11 15.99 13.61
CA HIS A 152 -9.71 15.75 12.30
C HIS A 152 -11.08 15.07 12.39
N GLN A 153 -12.11 15.71 11.84
CA GLN A 153 -13.47 15.14 11.79
C GLN A 153 -13.66 14.08 10.68
N SER A 154 -12.77 14.04 9.68
CA SER A 154 -12.84 13.11 8.56
C SER A 154 -11.45 12.84 7.99
N LEU A 155 -11.19 11.61 7.54
CA LEU A 155 -9.95 11.27 6.85
C LEU A 155 -9.98 11.73 5.38
N ASP A 156 -8.95 12.44 4.92
CA ASP A 156 -8.80 12.76 3.50
C ASP A 156 -8.21 11.55 2.76
N PHE A 157 -9.04 10.88 1.96
CA PHE A 157 -8.60 9.71 1.21
C PHE A 157 -7.74 10.00 -0.04
N ARG A 158 -7.33 11.26 -0.25
CA ARG A 158 -6.47 11.67 -1.38
C ARG A 158 -5.00 11.81 -1.00
N ARG A 159 -4.65 11.59 0.27
CA ARG A 159 -3.28 11.74 0.78
C ARG A 159 -3.03 10.77 1.92
N VAL A 160 -1.77 10.37 2.09
CA VAL A 160 -1.30 9.65 3.27
C VAL A 160 -1.37 10.60 4.48
N PRO A 161 -2.12 10.25 5.54
CA PRO A 161 -2.31 11.12 6.70
C PRO A 161 -1.00 11.42 7.44
N GLU A 162 -0.82 12.69 7.82
CA GLU A 162 0.32 13.21 8.60
C GLU A 162 1.71 12.80 8.11
N PHE A 163 1.88 12.36 6.84
CA PHE A 163 3.15 11.82 6.34
C PHE A 163 4.33 12.75 6.65
N PHE A 164 4.25 14.01 6.24
CA PHE A 164 5.35 14.96 6.42
C PHE A 164 5.65 15.26 7.89
N LYS A 165 4.62 15.27 8.74
CA LYS A 165 4.78 15.53 10.17
C LYS A 165 5.48 14.37 10.87
N LEU A 166 5.04 13.13 10.60
CA LEU A 166 5.64 11.93 11.17
C LEU A 166 7.06 11.69 10.62
N PHE A 167 7.28 11.98 9.33
CA PHE A 167 8.55 11.71 8.67
C PHE A 167 9.65 12.73 9.05
N TYR A 168 9.29 14.02 9.11
CA TYR A 168 10.18 15.11 9.51
C TYR A 168 10.02 15.51 10.98
N GLY A 169 9.50 14.63 11.83
CA GLY A 169 9.45 14.88 13.26
C GLY A 169 10.84 15.22 13.82
N PHE A 170 10.88 16.10 14.82
CA PHE A 170 12.10 16.49 15.53
C PHE A 170 12.03 16.20 17.04
N ASP A 171 10.93 15.62 17.51
CA ASP A 171 10.74 15.20 18.91
C ASP A 171 11.68 14.04 19.27
N LEU A 172 11.87 13.73 20.55
CA LEU A 172 12.82 12.68 20.97
C LEU A 172 12.52 11.31 20.31
N GLU A 173 11.24 11.03 20.11
CA GLU A 173 10.69 9.81 19.56
C GLU A 173 10.48 9.85 18.03
N HIS A 174 10.97 10.89 17.33
CA HIS A 174 10.76 11.07 15.90
C HIS A 174 11.18 9.87 15.04
N LYS A 175 12.17 9.08 15.50
CA LYS A 175 12.59 7.85 14.82
C LYS A 175 11.48 6.79 14.79
N MET A 176 10.76 6.63 15.91
CA MET A 176 9.63 5.69 15.99
C MET A 176 8.47 6.15 15.11
N GLU A 177 8.20 7.46 15.06
CA GLU A 177 7.17 8.04 14.17
C GLU A 177 7.51 7.84 12.68
N ARG A 178 8.77 8.10 12.31
CA ARG A 178 9.27 7.89 10.95
C ARG A 178 9.21 6.41 10.56
N GLU A 179 9.67 5.53 11.44
CA GLU A 179 9.63 4.09 11.24
C GLU A 179 8.19 3.62 11.04
N TRP A 180 7.26 4.11 11.86
CA TRP A 180 5.85 3.75 11.78
C TRP A 180 5.25 4.15 10.43
N ILE A 181 5.46 5.40 9.97
CA ILE A 181 4.91 5.84 8.68
C ILE A 181 5.58 5.17 7.49
N LEU A 182 6.88 4.85 7.57
CA LEU A 182 7.56 4.05 6.56
C LEU A 182 6.99 2.63 6.48
N SER A 183 6.64 2.01 7.62
CA SER A 183 5.97 0.69 7.63
C SER A 183 4.58 0.73 6.98
N VAL A 184 3.84 1.83 7.14
CA VAL A 184 2.55 2.03 6.47
C VAL A 184 2.74 2.08 4.96
N LEU A 185 3.76 2.79 4.48
CA LEU A 185 4.06 2.86 3.05
C LEU A 185 4.53 1.52 2.49
N GLU A 186 5.42 0.83 3.22
CA GLU A 186 5.94 -0.48 2.84
C GLU A 186 4.81 -1.50 2.66
N GLU A 187 3.89 -1.58 3.62
CA GLU A 187 2.77 -2.53 3.55
C GLU A 187 1.59 -2.03 2.68
N GLY A 188 1.52 -0.72 2.39
CA GLY A 188 0.37 -0.08 1.76
C GLY A 188 0.49 0.19 0.26
N ILE A 189 1.70 0.20 -0.29
CA ILE A 189 1.93 0.40 -1.73
C ILE A 189 1.84 -0.95 -2.43
N SER A 190 0.62 -1.39 -2.71
CA SER A 190 0.35 -2.70 -3.33
C SER A 190 -0.16 -2.62 -4.77
N ASP A 191 -0.58 -1.44 -5.24
CA ASP A 191 -1.16 -1.25 -6.57
C ASP A 191 -0.82 0.12 -7.17
N GLY A 192 -1.25 0.33 -8.42
CA GLY A 192 -1.01 1.59 -9.10
C GLY A 192 -1.74 2.79 -8.47
N HIS A 193 -2.87 2.57 -7.81
CA HIS A 193 -3.65 3.64 -7.19
C HIS A 193 -2.97 4.18 -5.93
N SER A 194 -2.48 3.30 -5.05
CA SER A 194 -1.65 3.66 -3.90
C SER A 194 -0.35 4.34 -4.33
N TYR A 195 0.29 3.85 -5.40
CA TYR A 195 1.47 4.50 -5.96
C TYR A 195 1.16 5.95 -6.39
N GLU A 196 0.12 6.15 -7.20
CA GLU A 196 -0.22 7.47 -7.74
C GLU A 196 -0.59 8.46 -6.62
N LEU A 197 -1.28 8.01 -5.57
CA LEU A 197 -1.54 8.83 -4.39
C LEU A 197 -0.24 9.28 -3.72
N CYS A 198 0.72 8.37 -3.53
CA CYS A 198 2.02 8.69 -2.93
C CYS A 198 2.87 9.60 -3.83
N GLU A 199 2.83 9.38 -5.15
CA GLU A 199 3.49 10.22 -6.16
C GLU A 199 2.95 11.66 -6.13
N GLN A 200 1.62 11.82 -6.15
CA GLN A 200 0.97 13.13 -6.13
C GLN A 200 1.27 13.92 -4.86
N GLN A 201 1.46 13.22 -3.73
CA GLN A 201 1.88 13.84 -2.48
C GLN A 201 3.39 14.10 -2.41
N GLY A 202 4.19 13.70 -3.40
CA GLY A 202 5.64 13.93 -3.44
C GLY A 202 6.44 13.02 -2.49
N ILE A 203 5.86 11.90 -2.05
CA ILE A 203 6.47 11.02 -1.04
C ILE A 203 7.81 10.47 -1.54
N PHE A 204 7.88 9.94 -2.76
CA PHE A 204 9.10 9.32 -3.28
C PHE A 204 10.27 10.31 -3.39
N GLN A 205 10.01 11.55 -3.80
CA GLN A 205 11.02 12.61 -3.85
C GLN A 205 11.53 12.94 -2.45
N THR A 206 10.62 13.00 -1.46
CA THR A 206 10.98 13.19 -0.05
C THR A 206 11.85 12.05 0.48
N LEU A 207 11.51 10.79 0.18
CA LEU A 207 12.29 9.63 0.62
C LEU A 207 13.70 9.63 0.01
N LEU A 208 13.81 9.87 -1.30
CA LEU A 208 15.10 9.93 -1.99
C LEU A 208 15.95 11.10 -1.45
N ALA A 209 15.36 12.28 -1.27
CA ALA A 209 16.08 13.43 -0.71
C ALA A 209 16.56 13.18 0.73
N PHE A 210 15.72 12.58 1.58
CA PHE A 210 16.09 12.28 2.96
C PHE A 210 17.21 11.23 3.03
N SER A 211 17.15 10.18 2.22
CA SER A 211 18.18 9.13 2.20
C SER A 211 19.57 9.62 1.73
N SER A 212 19.61 10.69 0.93
CA SER A 212 20.86 11.38 0.57
C SER A 212 21.37 12.30 1.67
N SER A 213 20.58 12.59 2.70
CA SER A 213 20.95 13.44 3.84
C SER A 213 21.86 12.70 4.82
N PRO A 214 22.81 13.40 5.48
CA PRO A 214 23.56 12.83 6.61
C PRO A 214 22.69 12.48 7.83
N LEU A 215 21.43 12.92 7.85
CA LEU A 215 20.46 12.58 8.91
C LEU A 215 19.84 11.19 8.76
N CYS A 216 19.99 10.54 7.60
CA CYS A 216 19.45 9.21 7.37
C CYS A 216 20.37 8.17 8.01
N ASP A 217 19.88 7.49 9.03
CA ASP A 217 20.55 6.33 9.60
C ASP A 217 20.32 5.08 8.72
N GLU A 218 21.14 4.05 8.95
CA GLU A 218 21.11 2.80 8.18
C GLU A 218 19.75 2.10 8.26
N HIS A 219 19.09 2.18 9.41
CA HIS A 219 17.75 1.62 9.59
C HIS A 219 16.73 2.33 8.70
N SER A 220 16.64 3.67 8.76
CA SER A 220 15.73 4.44 7.89
C SER A 220 16.06 4.23 6.41
N GLN A 221 17.35 4.12 6.07
CA GLN A 221 17.81 3.84 4.71
C GLN A 221 17.28 2.49 4.20
N ALA A 222 17.39 1.44 5.01
CA ALA A 222 16.88 0.11 4.68
C ALA A 222 15.34 0.13 4.50
N GLN A 223 14.61 0.82 5.39
CA GLN A 223 13.16 0.99 5.25
C GLN A 223 12.77 1.70 3.96
N ILE A 224 13.47 2.79 3.61
CA ILE A 224 13.23 3.53 2.37
C ILE A 224 13.44 2.64 1.14
N ILE A 225 14.50 1.84 1.13
CA ILE A 225 14.75 0.88 0.04
C ILE A 225 13.59 -0.12 -0.06
N ARG A 226 13.08 -0.65 1.06
CA ARG A 226 11.92 -1.57 1.04
C ARG A 226 10.65 -0.91 0.50
N VAL A 227 10.37 0.34 0.89
CA VAL A 227 9.26 1.12 0.32
C VAL A 227 9.42 1.30 -1.19
N LEU A 228 10.63 1.63 -1.66
CA LEU A 228 10.95 1.75 -3.09
C LEU A 228 10.80 0.41 -3.83
N CYS A 229 11.19 -0.71 -3.21
CA CYS A 229 10.99 -2.05 -3.76
C CYS A 229 9.50 -2.36 -3.96
N GLN A 230 8.65 -2.03 -2.99
CA GLN A 230 7.20 -2.25 -3.10
C GLN A 230 6.60 -1.40 -4.21
N ALA A 231 6.99 -0.12 -4.30
CA ALA A 231 6.59 0.73 -5.42
C ALA A 231 7.09 0.16 -6.76
N ALA A 232 8.34 -0.32 -6.84
CA ALA A 232 8.94 -0.87 -8.05
C ALA A 232 8.27 -2.15 -8.59
N ARG A 233 7.42 -2.82 -7.81
CA ARG A 233 6.59 -3.94 -8.29
C ARG A 233 5.42 -3.46 -9.15
N VAL A 234 5.05 -2.19 -9.07
CA VAL A 234 4.02 -1.59 -9.92
C VAL A 234 4.64 -1.12 -11.23
N THR A 235 4.14 -1.60 -12.37
CA THR A 235 4.75 -1.33 -13.69
C THR A 235 4.88 0.16 -13.99
N ARG A 236 3.81 0.95 -13.77
CA ARG A 236 3.83 2.40 -13.97
C ARG A 236 4.84 3.09 -13.03
N ALA A 237 4.92 2.64 -11.78
CA ALA A 237 5.85 3.19 -10.80
C ALA A 237 7.30 2.88 -11.16
N ALA A 238 7.62 1.64 -11.54
CA ALA A 238 8.97 1.24 -11.96
C ALA A 238 9.48 2.10 -13.12
N TYR A 239 8.59 2.41 -14.07
CA TYR A 239 8.90 3.30 -15.19
C TYR A 239 9.12 4.76 -14.74
N ASN A 240 8.22 5.30 -13.92
CA ASN A 240 8.32 6.69 -13.46
C ASN A 240 9.52 6.90 -12.52
N LEU A 241 9.78 5.96 -11.60
CA LEU A 241 10.90 6.03 -10.67
C LEU A 241 12.24 6.02 -11.40
N THR A 242 12.39 5.18 -12.43
CA THR A 242 13.62 5.12 -13.22
C THR A 242 13.79 6.34 -14.11
N LYS A 243 12.74 6.75 -14.83
CA LYS A 243 12.84 7.82 -15.83
C LYS A 243 12.78 9.23 -15.26
N SER A 244 11.95 9.46 -14.24
CA SER A 244 11.57 10.80 -13.79
C SER A 244 12.03 11.12 -12.38
N SER A 245 12.22 10.12 -11.51
CA SER A 245 12.64 10.35 -10.12
C SER A 245 14.15 10.26 -9.90
N GLY A 246 14.94 9.95 -10.92
CA GLY A 246 16.39 9.84 -10.82
C GLY A 246 16.86 8.67 -9.94
N LEU A 247 16.03 7.62 -9.79
CA LEU A 247 16.29 6.52 -8.87
C LEU A 247 17.59 5.78 -9.18
N LEU A 248 17.90 5.54 -10.47
CA LEU A 248 19.14 4.83 -10.85
C LEU A 248 20.38 5.65 -10.48
N THR A 249 20.37 6.96 -10.74
CA THR A 249 21.43 7.88 -10.30
C THR A 249 21.59 7.89 -8.78
N TRP A 250 20.47 7.89 -8.05
CA TRP A 250 20.47 7.81 -6.60
C TRP A 250 21.09 6.49 -6.09
N ILE A 251 20.79 5.36 -6.74
CA ILE A 251 21.42 4.07 -6.39
C ILE A 251 22.93 4.15 -6.57
N ILE A 252 23.43 4.73 -7.67
CA ILE A 252 24.88 4.90 -7.89
C ILE A 252 25.50 5.70 -6.74
N GLN A 253 24.90 6.84 -6.38
CA GLN A 253 25.39 7.68 -5.27
C GLN A 253 25.39 6.94 -3.94
N LEU A 254 24.36 6.12 -3.70
CA LEU A 254 24.25 5.33 -2.49
C LEU A 254 25.35 4.26 -2.43
N VAL A 255 25.60 3.56 -3.53
CA VAL A 255 26.62 2.51 -3.65
C VAL A 255 28.04 3.07 -3.56
N GLU A 256 28.29 4.31 -3.99
CA GLU A 256 29.62 4.92 -3.87
C GLU A 256 29.98 5.37 -2.44
N LYS A 257 29.05 5.31 -1.47
CA LYS A 257 29.34 5.64 -0.07
C LYS A 257 30.32 4.61 0.53
N LYS A 258 31.35 5.09 1.23
CA LYS A 258 32.45 4.25 1.76
C LYS A 258 32.04 3.19 2.79
N ASN A 259 30.87 3.30 3.42
CA ASN A 259 30.43 2.46 4.53
C ASN A 259 29.11 1.73 4.22
N LEU A 260 29.00 1.06 3.07
CA LEU A 260 27.82 0.22 2.81
C LEU A 260 27.94 -1.11 3.54
N ASP A 261 26.95 -1.38 4.38
CA ASP A 261 26.74 -2.71 4.93
C ASP A 261 26.27 -3.71 3.85
N GLN A 262 26.58 -4.99 4.05
CA GLN A 262 26.20 -6.08 3.15
C GLN A 262 24.68 -6.22 3.05
N GLN A 263 23.93 -5.96 4.12
CA GLN A 263 22.47 -6.01 4.10
C GLN A 263 21.87 -4.93 3.20
N LEU A 264 22.41 -3.71 3.28
CA LEU A 264 22.00 -2.60 2.42
C LEU A 264 22.34 -2.88 0.95
N LEU A 265 23.53 -3.44 0.70
CA LEU A 265 23.92 -3.85 -0.67
C LEU A 265 22.97 -4.90 -1.24
N GLY A 266 22.59 -5.91 -0.44
CA GLY A 266 21.58 -6.91 -0.82
C GLY A 266 20.23 -6.26 -1.18
N ALA A 267 19.73 -5.37 -0.32
CA ALA A 267 18.48 -4.66 -0.57
C ALA A 267 18.53 -3.76 -1.84
N ILE A 268 19.68 -3.16 -2.15
CA ILE A 268 19.89 -2.39 -3.39
C ILE A 268 19.87 -3.32 -4.62
N ILE A 269 20.49 -4.49 -4.53
CA ILE A 269 20.49 -5.49 -5.60
C ILE A 269 19.05 -5.96 -5.85
N ASP A 270 18.28 -6.24 -4.80
CA ASP A 270 16.87 -6.63 -4.90
C ASP A 270 16.03 -5.53 -5.54
N LEU A 271 16.24 -4.26 -5.15
CA LEU A 271 15.57 -3.12 -5.78
C LEU A 271 15.88 -3.04 -7.27
N LEU A 272 17.16 -3.15 -7.65
CA LEU A 272 17.58 -3.12 -9.05
C LEU A 272 16.97 -4.26 -9.85
N HIS A 273 16.96 -5.47 -9.27
CA HIS A 273 16.34 -6.66 -9.85
C HIS A 273 14.85 -6.44 -10.11
N VAL A 274 14.10 -6.02 -9.09
CA VAL A 274 12.65 -5.73 -9.22
C VAL A 274 12.42 -4.65 -10.29
N LEU A 275 13.16 -3.55 -10.28
CA LEU A 275 13.04 -2.49 -11.28
C LEU A 275 13.29 -3.00 -12.70
N TRP A 276 14.31 -3.82 -12.90
CA TRP A 276 14.66 -4.37 -14.21
C TRP A 276 13.55 -5.27 -14.75
N PHE A 277 13.13 -6.27 -13.97
CA PHE A 277 12.13 -7.26 -14.41
C PHE A 277 10.74 -6.65 -14.55
N THR A 278 10.34 -5.74 -13.66
CA THR A 278 9.06 -5.03 -13.80
C THR A 278 9.05 -4.15 -15.06
N ASN A 279 10.15 -3.45 -15.38
CA ASN A 279 10.21 -2.59 -16.56
C ASN A 279 10.28 -3.36 -17.89
N LEU A 280 10.94 -4.53 -17.91
CA LEU A 280 10.92 -5.43 -19.07
C LEU A 280 9.51 -5.96 -19.39
N GLY A 281 8.58 -5.84 -18.43
CA GLY A 281 7.28 -6.47 -18.43
C GLY A 281 7.45 -7.95 -18.16
N GLN A 282 6.84 -8.45 -17.08
CA GLN A 282 6.65 -9.88 -16.91
C GLN A 282 5.91 -10.43 -18.13
N LYS A 283 6.65 -10.99 -19.09
CA LYS A 283 6.11 -11.95 -20.05
C LYS A 283 6.03 -13.29 -19.34
N GLU A 284 5.06 -13.46 -18.46
CA GLU A 284 4.72 -14.77 -17.92
C GLU A 284 3.37 -15.24 -18.47
N LYS A 285 3.52 -16.07 -19.51
CA LYS A 285 2.73 -17.25 -19.83
C LYS A 285 1.24 -17.18 -19.49
N GLN A 286 0.44 -16.79 -20.48
CA GLN A 286 -0.76 -17.58 -20.75
C GLN A 286 -0.30 -19.00 -21.11
N VAL A 287 -0.18 -19.88 -20.11
CA VAL A 287 -0.27 -21.32 -20.38
C VAL A 287 -1.75 -21.62 -20.54
N ASP A 288 -2.13 -21.83 -21.80
CA ASP A 288 -3.09 -22.84 -22.24
C ASP A 288 -4.27 -23.15 -21.30
N GLU A 289 -5.30 -22.31 -21.35
CA GLU A 289 -6.67 -22.84 -21.50
C GLU A 289 -6.99 -22.92 -23.00
N ALA A 290 -6.35 -23.86 -23.68
CA ALA A 290 -6.93 -24.48 -24.86
C ALA A 290 -8.04 -25.43 -24.35
N LYS A 291 -9.28 -25.49 -24.83
CA LYS A 291 -9.89 -25.19 -26.13
C LYS A 291 -11.39 -24.91 -25.85
N THR A 292 -12.13 -24.09 -26.61
CA THR A 292 -12.61 -24.44 -27.95
C THR A 292 -13.28 -23.22 -28.59
N SER A 293 -12.72 -22.68 -29.68
CA SER A 293 -13.43 -22.50 -30.96
C SER A 293 -12.56 -21.74 -31.97
N SER A 294 -12.38 -22.41 -33.09
CA SER A 294 -11.90 -21.98 -34.41
C SER A 294 -12.01 -20.49 -34.77
N SER A 295 -10.94 -19.91 -35.31
CA SER A 295 -10.82 -19.65 -36.75
C SER A 295 -9.50 -18.94 -37.09
N THR A 296 -9.03 -19.26 -38.29
CA THR A 296 -7.78 -18.90 -38.95
C THR A 296 -7.72 -17.40 -39.22
N GLU A 297 -6.70 -16.71 -38.71
CA GLU A 297 -6.16 -15.47 -39.31
C GLU A 297 -4.78 -15.16 -38.68
N GLU A 298 -3.77 -15.03 -39.53
CA GLU A 298 -2.38 -14.76 -39.17
C GLU A 298 -2.26 -13.39 -38.48
N LYS A 299 -1.89 -13.37 -37.18
CA LYS A 299 -1.51 -12.15 -36.46
C LYS A 299 0.02 -11.98 -36.45
N PRO A 300 0.53 -10.75 -36.65
CA PRO A 300 1.96 -10.50 -36.83
C PRO A 300 2.74 -10.70 -35.51
N LYS A 301 3.98 -11.19 -35.65
CA LYS A 301 4.96 -11.47 -34.60
C LYS A 301 4.97 -10.40 -33.49
N SER A 302 4.73 -10.81 -32.25
CA SER A 302 4.80 -9.96 -31.06
C SER A 302 6.22 -9.40 -30.91
N SER A 303 6.47 -8.17 -31.36
CA SER A 303 7.73 -7.47 -31.14
C SER A 303 8.01 -7.42 -29.64
N VAL A 304 9.14 -7.99 -29.20
CA VAL A 304 9.68 -7.81 -27.86
C VAL A 304 9.82 -6.30 -27.66
N LYS A 305 9.02 -5.69 -26.79
CA LYS A 305 9.22 -4.29 -26.40
C LYS A 305 10.49 -4.27 -25.54
N CYS A 306 11.65 -4.11 -26.18
CA CYS A 306 12.89 -3.82 -25.46
C CYS A 306 12.79 -2.45 -24.80
N LEU A 307 13.38 -2.32 -23.61
CA LEU A 307 13.55 -1.03 -22.96
C LEU A 307 14.36 -0.09 -23.87
N PRO A 308 14.14 1.24 -23.81
CA PRO A 308 14.96 2.19 -24.55
C PRO A 308 16.44 2.01 -24.20
N LEU A 309 17.31 2.05 -25.21
CA LEU A 309 18.77 1.90 -25.03
C LEU A 309 19.35 2.80 -23.92
N PRO A 310 18.98 4.09 -23.78
CA PRO A 310 19.49 4.93 -22.70
C PRO A 310 19.20 4.38 -21.31
N LEU A 311 17.99 3.83 -21.13
CA LEU A 311 17.58 3.24 -19.85
C LEU A 311 18.39 1.97 -19.57
N ILE A 312 18.61 1.12 -20.58
CA ILE A 312 19.48 -0.06 -20.45
C ILE A 312 20.90 0.35 -20.05
N THR A 313 21.45 1.41 -20.64
CA THR A 313 22.78 1.93 -20.28
C THR A 313 22.85 2.36 -18.81
N GLU A 314 21.81 3.01 -18.28
CA GLU A 314 21.73 3.37 -16.86
C GLU A 314 21.65 2.15 -15.94
N PHE A 315 20.87 1.13 -16.29
CA PHE A 315 20.85 -0.12 -15.52
C PHE A 315 22.22 -0.81 -15.50
N LEU A 316 22.91 -0.85 -16.65
CA LEU A 316 24.26 -1.41 -16.74
C LEU A 316 25.28 -0.61 -15.94
N SER A 317 25.18 0.73 -15.91
CA SER A 317 26.09 1.56 -15.11
C SER A 317 25.91 1.29 -13.62
N VAL A 318 24.67 1.18 -13.14
CA VAL A 318 24.38 0.79 -11.75
C VAL A 318 24.97 -0.59 -11.43
N ALA A 319 24.73 -1.58 -12.30
CA ALA A 319 25.23 -2.94 -12.11
C ALA A 319 26.77 -2.99 -12.06
N LEU A 320 27.45 -2.21 -12.92
CA LEU A 320 28.91 -2.11 -12.91
C LEU A 320 29.41 -1.47 -11.61
N THR A 321 28.76 -0.43 -11.11
CA THR A 321 29.14 0.20 -9.82
C THR A 321 28.98 -0.78 -8.66
N ILE A 322 27.86 -1.52 -8.59
CA ILE A 322 27.65 -2.57 -7.59
C ILE A 322 28.74 -3.64 -7.69
N SER A 323 29.10 -4.08 -8.90
CA SER A 323 30.13 -5.12 -9.09
C SER A 323 31.52 -4.73 -8.58
N ARG A 324 31.83 -3.43 -8.52
CA ARG A 324 33.10 -2.93 -7.95
C ARG A 324 33.14 -3.06 -6.43
N HIS A 325 31.99 -2.99 -5.76
CA HIS A 325 31.88 -3.15 -4.30
C HIS A 325 31.85 -4.62 -3.84
N LEU A 326 31.64 -5.56 -4.77
CA LEU A 326 31.68 -7.00 -4.49
C LEU A 326 33.08 -7.63 -4.64
N ARG A 327 34.09 -6.84 -5.04
CA ARG A 327 35.49 -7.29 -5.18
C ARG A 327 36.29 -7.02 -3.92
#